data_AF-A0A1I7UNK7-F1
#
_entry.id   AF-A0A1I7UNK7-F1
#
_cell.length_a   1.000
_cell.length_b   1.000
_cell.length_c   1.000
_cell.angle_alpha   90.00
_cell.angle_beta   90.00
_cell.angle_gamma   90.00
#
_symmetry.space_group_name_H-M   'P 1'
#
loop_
_entity.id
_entity.type
_entity.pdbx_description
1 polymer ?
#
loop_
_entity_poly.entity_id
_entity_poly.type
_entity_poly.pdbx_seq_one_letter_code
_entity_poly.pdbx_strand_id
1 'polypeptide(L)'
;MVLNELDEFLDEMAIIVWQCAYLTEMAVLVYQRGFYNWAERNTADLYRNYLVAMTMIAWSLAVIAPPSWPIRAFAIISADLFFYFSFVFATLRLMKIANVDAFFGSIVLMIKKMIPIMVKFMFVFMVFWFTYAVCHISLAGHLKSTPNITDVVWPWLIFSSGAFEIFGEADEEDKLGTVSKCSSAPLNWDVITDSSVQCWFKTSMIPVFLFCYMLVSSVLLVNLVTALLSKKYEDIDKVSHIYWKYKLYSRLIEYEEKLWIPAPLSLVFYILKTIFYFLSKVPVIGVIPRWFMKILHAFEGNNYAQDRRKNRKYEAVINGLLISANPLEGPTEEEKKAVELEADRKRKRYETDLIRRRFEEIMSEIENTNRFRRIRSQTTF
;
A
#
# COMPACT_ATOMS: atom_id res chain seq x y z
N MET A 1 29.67 -24.70 11.97
CA MET A 1 29.88 -23.31 12.41
C MET A 1 30.35 -22.46 11.23
N VAL A 2 31.56 -22.66 10.71
CA VAL A 2 32.07 -21.92 9.52
C VAL A 2 31.17 -22.07 8.27
N LEU A 3 30.60 -23.26 8.03
CA LEU A 3 29.69 -23.46 6.89
C LEU A 3 28.37 -22.68 7.03
N ASN A 4 27.86 -22.52 8.27
CA ASN A 4 26.63 -21.77 8.52
C ASN A 4 26.88 -20.25 8.40
N GLU A 5 28.03 -19.77 8.90
CA GLU A 5 28.42 -18.36 8.74
C GLU A 5 28.65 -17.99 7.27
N LEU A 6 29.15 -18.91 6.45
CA LEU A 6 29.33 -18.69 5.02
C LEU A 6 27.99 -18.67 4.27
N ASP A 7 27.06 -19.53 4.64
CA ASP A 7 25.71 -19.60 4.04
C ASP A 7 24.92 -18.33 4.36
N GLU A 8 24.95 -17.89 5.62
CA GLU A 8 24.32 -16.65 6.08
C GLU A 8 24.90 -15.41 5.38
N PHE A 9 26.22 -15.36 5.20
CA PHE A 9 26.88 -14.31 4.42
C PHE A 9 26.48 -14.32 2.94
N LEU A 10 26.34 -15.50 2.33
CA LEU A 10 25.92 -15.64 0.93
C LEU A 10 24.48 -15.16 0.72
N ASP A 11 23.58 -15.45 1.65
CA ASP A 11 22.20 -15.00 1.62
C ASP A 11 22.09 -13.47 1.71
N GLU A 12 22.83 -12.85 2.63
CA GLU A 12 22.89 -11.39 2.74
C GLU A 12 23.46 -10.74 1.47
N MET A 13 24.54 -11.32 0.93
CA MET A 13 25.15 -10.89 -0.32
C MET A 13 24.17 -10.96 -1.50
N ALA A 14 23.38 -12.02 -1.61
CA ALA A 14 22.39 -12.18 -2.67
C ALA A 14 21.31 -11.08 -2.60
N ILE A 15 20.82 -10.77 -1.40
CA ILE A 15 19.84 -9.70 -1.18
C ILE A 15 20.43 -8.34 -1.57
N ILE A 16 21.68 -8.06 -1.20
CA ILE A 16 22.37 -6.80 -1.52
C ILE A 16 22.53 -6.64 -3.03
N VAL A 17 22.98 -7.69 -3.73
CA VAL A 17 23.12 -7.68 -5.20
C VAL A 17 21.77 -7.43 -5.86
N TRP A 18 20.70 -8.05 -5.35
CA TRP A 18 19.35 -7.86 -5.87
C TRP A 18 18.86 -6.41 -5.68
N GLN A 19 19.08 -5.83 -4.51
CA GLN A 19 18.72 -4.43 -4.22
C GLN A 19 19.51 -3.45 -5.11
N CYS A 20 20.80 -3.69 -5.31
CA CYS A 20 21.63 -2.94 -6.25
C CYS A 20 21.10 -3.03 -7.67
N ALA A 21 20.68 -4.22 -8.13
CA ALA A 21 20.09 -4.38 -9.45
C ALA A 21 18.84 -3.51 -9.65
N TYR A 22 17.93 -3.47 -8.67
CA TYR A 22 16.77 -2.58 -8.73
C TYR A 22 17.12 -1.09 -8.74
N LEU A 23 18.12 -0.67 -7.95
CA LEU A 23 18.58 0.72 -7.95
C LEU A 23 19.20 1.10 -9.31
N THR A 24 19.95 0.20 -9.95
CA THR A 24 20.52 0.44 -11.28
C THR A 24 19.44 0.55 -12.36
N GLU A 25 18.43 -0.32 -12.36
CA GLU A 25 17.28 -0.24 -13.27
C GLU A 25 16.57 1.12 -13.13
N MET A 26 16.39 1.59 -11.88
CA MET A 26 15.81 2.90 -11.60
C MET A 26 16.68 4.04 -12.13
N ALA A 27 17.99 4.02 -11.86
CA ALA A 27 18.91 5.05 -12.32
C ALA A 27 18.88 5.19 -13.85
N VAL A 28 18.83 4.07 -14.57
CA VAL A 28 18.71 4.05 -16.03
C VAL A 28 17.36 4.63 -16.49
N LEU A 29 16.25 4.27 -15.86
CA LEU A 29 14.93 4.80 -16.20
C LEU A 29 14.83 6.31 -15.93
N VAL A 30 15.42 6.80 -14.84
CA VAL A 30 15.51 8.23 -14.52
C VAL A 30 16.36 8.95 -15.54
N TYR A 31 17.52 8.39 -15.92
CA TYR A 31 18.39 8.96 -16.95
C TYR A 31 17.68 9.11 -18.29
N GLN A 32 16.88 8.11 -18.70
CA GLN A 32 16.16 8.13 -19.97
C GLN A 32 14.95 9.08 -20.00
N ARG A 33 14.23 9.25 -18.88
CA ARG A 33 12.92 9.95 -18.85
C ARG A 33 12.96 11.32 -18.16
N GLY A 34 14.02 11.58 -17.40
CA GLY A 34 14.09 12.69 -16.45
C GLY A 34 13.42 12.34 -15.11
N PHE A 35 14.01 12.81 -14.01
CA PHE A 35 13.60 12.46 -12.65
C PHE A 35 12.14 12.80 -12.34
N TYR A 36 11.72 14.05 -12.58
CA TYR A 36 10.36 14.51 -12.26
C TYR A 36 9.27 13.72 -13.00
N ASN A 37 9.45 13.50 -14.31
CA ASN A 37 8.51 12.75 -15.14
C ASN A 37 8.36 11.28 -14.72
N TRP A 38 9.46 10.69 -14.21
CA TRP A 38 9.46 9.32 -13.70
C TRP A 38 8.82 9.24 -12.31
N ALA A 39 9.21 10.16 -11.41
CA ALA A 39 8.75 10.21 -10.03
C ALA A 39 7.23 10.40 -9.91
N GLU A 40 6.65 11.28 -10.73
CA GLU A 40 5.21 11.56 -10.73
C GLU A 40 4.38 10.31 -11.10
N ARG A 41 4.88 9.47 -12.02
CA ARG A 41 4.15 8.30 -12.51
C ARG A 41 4.34 7.05 -11.65
N ASN A 42 5.52 6.90 -11.06
CA ASN A 42 5.92 5.71 -10.30
C ASN A 42 6.18 6.03 -8.83
N THR A 43 5.28 6.81 -8.20
CA THR A 43 5.40 7.22 -6.79
C THR A 43 5.67 6.05 -5.85
N ALA A 44 4.95 4.93 -5.99
CA ALA A 44 5.18 3.75 -5.16
C ALA A 44 6.58 3.11 -5.37
N ASP A 45 7.10 3.10 -6.60
CA ASP A 45 8.45 2.58 -6.85
C ASP A 45 9.52 3.58 -6.40
N LEU A 46 9.25 4.89 -6.45
CA LEU A 46 10.08 5.95 -5.89
C LEU A 46 10.24 5.76 -4.38
N TYR A 47 9.15 5.61 -3.62
CA TYR A 47 9.22 5.42 -2.16
C TYR A 47 9.99 4.16 -1.77
N ARG A 48 9.74 3.04 -2.45
CA ARG A 48 10.49 1.81 -2.20
C ARG A 48 11.97 1.98 -2.52
N ASN A 49 12.30 2.54 -3.68
CA ASN A 49 13.69 2.70 -4.09
C ASN A 49 14.43 3.70 -3.20
N TYR A 50 13.74 4.71 -2.68
CA TYR A 50 14.26 5.60 -1.64
C TYR A 50 14.59 4.82 -0.36
N LEU A 51 13.68 3.97 0.12
CA LEU A 51 13.94 3.12 1.30
C LEU A 51 15.13 2.18 1.07
N VAL A 52 15.23 1.54 -0.10
CA VAL A 52 16.36 0.68 -0.48
C VAL A 52 17.68 1.46 -0.58
N ALA A 53 17.66 2.70 -1.04
CA ALA A 53 18.85 3.54 -1.01
C ALA A 53 19.26 3.88 0.42
N MET A 54 18.28 4.19 1.29
CA MET A 54 18.53 4.47 2.70
C MET A 54 19.05 3.24 3.46
N THR A 55 18.58 2.03 3.16
CA THR A 55 19.15 0.80 3.74
C THR A 55 20.61 0.64 3.35
N MET A 56 20.95 0.80 2.07
CA MET A 56 22.33 0.68 1.58
C MET A 56 23.26 1.71 2.22
N ILE A 57 22.80 2.96 2.35
CA ILE A 57 23.57 4.02 3.01
C ILE A 57 23.78 3.68 4.49
N ALA A 58 22.74 3.27 5.20
CA ALA A 58 22.82 2.91 6.62
C ALA A 58 23.76 1.71 6.85
N TRP A 59 23.68 0.67 6.02
CA TRP A 59 24.62 -0.46 6.04
C TRP A 59 26.06 -0.02 5.78
N SER A 60 26.29 0.81 4.76
CA SER A 60 27.64 1.31 4.46
C SER A 60 28.22 2.12 5.62
N LEU A 61 27.39 2.92 6.30
CA LEU A 61 27.78 3.69 7.48
C LEU A 61 28.08 2.77 8.67
N ALA A 62 27.31 1.71 8.88
CA ALA A 62 27.53 0.73 9.94
C ALA A 62 28.83 -0.07 9.77
N VAL A 63 29.25 -0.33 8.52
CA VAL A 63 30.51 -1.01 8.18
C VAL A 63 31.72 -0.08 8.38
N ILE A 64 31.59 1.20 8.00
CA ILE A 64 32.69 2.18 8.10
C ILE A 64 32.88 2.66 9.54
N ALA A 65 31.79 2.79 10.31
CA ALA A 65 31.84 3.36 11.66
C ALA A 65 32.57 2.42 12.66
N PRO A 66 33.49 2.94 13.49
CA PRO A 66 34.15 2.16 14.53
C PRO A 66 33.14 1.60 15.56
N PRO A 67 33.43 0.44 16.19
CA PRO A 67 32.58 -0.13 17.24
C PRO A 67 32.35 0.79 18.45
N SER A 68 33.27 1.73 18.71
CA SER A 68 33.16 2.68 19.82
C SER A 68 32.20 3.83 19.56
N TRP A 69 31.78 4.05 18.31
CA TRP A 69 30.96 5.20 17.96
C TRP A 69 29.47 4.87 18.09
N PRO A 70 28.67 5.72 18.80
CA PRO A 70 27.23 5.49 18.94
C PRO A 70 26.51 5.51 17.59
N ILE A 71 27.06 6.21 16.60
CA ILE A 71 26.56 6.28 15.23
C ILE A 71 26.44 4.89 14.60
N ARG A 72 27.32 3.94 14.94
CA ARG A 72 27.24 2.57 14.43
C ARG A 72 25.97 1.87 14.89
N ALA A 73 25.62 1.98 16.17
CA ALA A 73 24.41 1.38 16.72
C ALA A 73 23.14 1.97 16.08
N PHE A 74 23.09 3.31 15.94
CA PHE A 74 21.97 3.96 15.25
C PHE A 74 21.88 3.56 13.78
N ALA A 75 23.01 3.43 13.08
CA ALA A 75 23.05 3.01 11.68
C ALA A 75 22.46 1.60 11.51
N ILE A 76 22.84 0.63 12.34
CA ILE A 76 22.32 -0.75 12.29
C ILE A 76 20.79 -0.75 12.50
N ILE A 77 20.30 -0.12 13.58
CA ILE A 77 18.86 -0.07 13.88
C ILE A 77 18.08 0.58 12.73
N SER A 78 18.60 1.68 12.17
CA SER A 78 17.96 2.36 11.04
C SER A 78 17.96 1.50 9.77
N ALA A 79 19.02 0.73 9.52
CA ALA A 79 19.11 -0.17 8.37
C ALA A 79 18.03 -1.27 8.44
N ASP A 80 17.87 -1.90 9.60
CA ASP A 80 16.83 -2.91 9.84
C ASP A 80 15.43 -2.32 9.66
N LEU A 81 15.18 -1.15 10.25
CA LEU A 81 13.90 -0.46 10.14
C LEU A 81 13.55 -0.14 8.67
N PHE A 82 14.49 0.44 7.92
CA PHE A 82 14.28 0.74 6.51
C PHE A 82 14.12 -0.52 5.67
N PHE A 83 14.78 -1.63 6.03
CA PHE A 83 14.63 -2.90 5.37
C PHE A 83 13.21 -3.47 5.55
N TYR A 84 12.67 -3.43 6.78
CA TYR A 84 11.29 -3.86 7.04
C TYR A 84 10.28 -3.03 6.28
N PHE A 85 10.43 -1.69 6.27
CA PHE A 85 9.56 -0.85 5.46
C PHE A 85 9.69 -1.13 3.97
N SER A 86 10.91 -1.31 3.46
CA SER A 86 11.15 -1.68 2.07
C SER A 86 10.44 -2.98 1.70
N PHE A 87 10.46 -3.98 2.58
CA PHE A 87 9.73 -5.24 2.41
C PHE A 87 8.21 -5.02 2.33
N VAL A 88 7.63 -4.21 3.22
CA VAL A 88 6.19 -3.86 3.14
C VAL A 88 5.85 -3.20 1.81
N PHE A 89 6.66 -2.26 1.32
CA PHE A 89 6.44 -1.67 -0.01
C PHE A 89 6.64 -2.67 -1.15
N ALA A 90 7.54 -3.65 -1.00
CA ALA A 90 7.72 -4.73 -1.96
C ALA A 90 6.50 -5.65 -2.03
N THR A 91 5.87 -6.00 -0.89
CA THR A 91 4.65 -6.81 -0.87
C THR A 91 3.46 -6.04 -1.43
N LEU A 92 3.30 -4.74 -1.10
CA LEU A 92 2.28 -3.88 -1.71
C LEU A 92 2.44 -3.78 -3.24
N ARG A 93 3.68 -3.87 -3.76
CA ARG A 93 3.93 -3.93 -5.20
C ARG A 93 3.45 -5.23 -5.84
N LEU A 94 3.34 -6.34 -5.10
CA LEU A 94 2.73 -7.57 -5.65
C LEU A 94 1.27 -7.32 -6.05
N MET A 95 0.56 -6.40 -5.40
CA MET A 95 -0.77 -5.99 -5.85
C MET A 95 -0.77 -5.37 -7.24
N LYS A 96 0.32 -4.74 -7.68
CA LYS A 96 0.45 -4.30 -9.08
C LYS A 96 0.39 -5.51 -10.01
N ILE A 97 1.07 -6.60 -9.70
CA ILE A 97 1.06 -7.81 -10.53
C ILE A 97 -0.34 -8.45 -10.49
N ALA A 98 -0.96 -8.54 -9.31
CA ALA A 98 -2.32 -9.08 -9.15
C ALA A 98 -3.38 -8.29 -9.95
N ASN A 99 -3.21 -6.97 -10.09
CA ASN A 99 -4.08 -6.08 -10.87
C ASN A 99 -3.97 -6.32 -12.42
N VAL A 100 -3.25 -7.36 -12.86
CA VAL A 100 -3.42 -7.91 -14.22
C VAL A 100 -4.75 -8.66 -14.34
N ASP A 101 -5.29 -9.20 -13.25
CA ASP A 101 -6.64 -9.76 -13.22
C ASP A 101 -7.67 -8.62 -13.10
N ALA A 102 -8.78 -8.76 -13.82
CA ALA A 102 -9.90 -7.83 -13.77
C ALA A 102 -10.54 -7.74 -12.38
N PHE A 103 -10.63 -8.85 -11.67
CA PHE A 103 -11.21 -8.94 -10.34
C PHE A 103 -10.35 -8.21 -9.30
N PHE A 104 -9.05 -8.54 -9.22
CA PHE A 104 -8.16 -7.84 -8.29
C PHE A 104 -7.97 -6.38 -8.66
N GLY A 105 -7.99 -6.06 -9.96
CA GLY A 105 -7.83 -4.70 -10.43
C GLY A 105 -8.99 -3.76 -10.11
N SER A 106 -10.23 -4.24 -10.20
CA SER A 106 -11.41 -3.46 -9.77
C SER A 106 -11.41 -3.26 -8.25
N ILE A 107 -11.07 -4.29 -7.46
CA ILE A 107 -10.99 -4.18 -5.99
C ILE A 107 -9.96 -3.14 -5.56
N VAL A 108 -8.75 -3.16 -6.14
CA VAL A 108 -7.70 -2.17 -5.80
C VAL A 108 -8.16 -0.74 -6.13
N LEU A 109 -8.91 -0.56 -7.22
CA LEU A 109 -9.50 0.73 -7.56
C LEU A 109 -10.54 1.17 -6.53
N MET A 110 -11.45 0.28 -6.13
CA MET A 110 -12.47 0.54 -5.12
C MET A 110 -11.84 0.98 -3.81
N ILE A 111 -10.89 0.19 -3.28
CA ILE A 111 -10.13 0.52 -2.06
C ILE A 111 -9.50 1.91 -2.18
N LYS A 112 -8.77 2.18 -3.27
CA LYS A 112 -8.09 3.47 -3.48
C LYS A 112 -9.05 4.66 -3.42
N LYS A 113 -10.25 4.52 -3.97
CA LYS A 113 -11.26 5.59 -4.04
C LYS A 113 -12.10 5.70 -2.77
N MET A 114 -12.15 4.64 -1.97
CA MET A 114 -12.85 4.59 -0.68
C MET A 114 -12.00 5.12 0.49
N ILE A 115 -10.67 5.06 0.40
CA ILE A 115 -9.73 5.58 1.43
C ILE A 115 -10.02 7.03 1.85
N PRO A 116 -10.27 8.02 0.96
CA PRO A 116 -10.56 9.40 1.38
C PRO A 116 -11.81 9.52 2.24
N ILE A 117 -12.81 8.67 2.03
CA ILE A 117 -14.03 8.62 2.84
C ILE A 117 -13.68 8.03 4.21
N MET A 118 -12.91 6.95 4.23
CA MET A 118 -12.41 6.32 5.46
C MET A 118 -11.59 7.32 6.30
N VAL A 119 -10.72 8.13 5.68
CA VAL A 119 -9.91 9.13 6.39
C VAL A 119 -10.78 10.23 7.02
N LYS A 120 -11.78 10.74 6.30
CA LYS A 120 -12.75 11.72 6.85
C LYS A 120 -13.51 11.13 8.03
N PHE A 121 -13.89 9.87 7.93
CA PHE A 121 -14.57 9.19 9.00
C PHE A 121 -13.65 8.93 10.20
N MET A 122 -12.40 8.51 9.97
CA MET A 122 -11.41 8.31 11.01
C MET A 122 -11.20 9.58 11.84
N PHE A 123 -11.28 10.76 11.22
CA PHE A 123 -11.28 12.02 11.97
C PHE A 123 -12.47 12.16 12.93
N VAL A 124 -13.68 11.82 12.48
CA VAL A 124 -14.87 11.80 13.36
C VAL A 124 -14.68 10.79 14.50
N PHE A 125 -14.22 9.59 14.18
CA PHE A 125 -13.92 8.56 15.19
C PHE A 125 -12.88 9.05 16.22
N MET A 126 -11.79 9.68 15.78
CA MET A 126 -10.75 10.22 16.65
C MET A 126 -11.30 11.23 17.68
N VAL A 127 -12.31 12.04 17.32
CA VAL A 127 -12.95 12.97 18.25
C VAL A 127 -13.71 12.24 19.36
N PHE A 128 -14.52 11.23 19.00
CA PHE A 128 -15.25 10.42 19.98
C PHE A 128 -14.31 9.59 20.84
N TRP A 129 -13.29 9.02 20.22
CA TRP A 129 -12.28 8.23 20.90
C TRP A 129 -11.50 9.07 21.92
N PHE A 130 -10.99 10.24 21.51
CA PHE A 130 -10.30 11.15 22.42
C PHE A 130 -11.19 11.58 23.60
N THR A 131 -12.47 11.87 23.33
CA THR A 131 -13.44 12.23 24.38
C THR A 131 -13.62 11.10 25.39
N TYR A 132 -13.77 9.86 24.92
CA TYR A 132 -13.89 8.70 25.78
C TYR A 132 -12.62 8.46 26.60
N ALA A 133 -11.44 8.49 25.98
CA ALA A 133 -10.17 8.26 26.66
C ALA A 133 -9.95 9.26 27.82
N VAL A 134 -10.25 10.54 27.60
CA VAL A 134 -10.14 11.58 28.66
C VAL A 134 -11.15 11.34 29.79
N CYS A 135 -12.40 10.99 29.45
CA CYS A 135 -13.42 10.67 30.45
C CYS A 135 -13.02 9.43 31.27
N HIS A 136 -12.65 8.34 30.61
CA HIS A 136 -12.24 7.08 31.24
C HIS A 136 -11.08 7.29 32.22
N ILE A 137 -9.99 7.93 31.79
CA ILE A 137 -8.82 8.20 32.63
C ILE A 137 -9.16 9.07 33.84
N SER A 138 -10.05 10.06 33.66
CA SER A 138 -10.53 10.91 34.75
C SER A 138 -11.36 10.13 35.78
N LEU A 139 -12.24 9.24 35.33
CA LEU A 139 -13.07 8.41 36.19
C LEU A 139 -12.25 7.33 36.92
N ALA A 140 -11.49 6.54 36.17
CA ALA A 140 -10.66 5.44 36.68
C ALA A 140 -9.53 5.91 37.60
N GLY A 141 -9.16 7.19 37.55
CA GLY A 141 -8.26 7.81 38.53
C GLY A 141 -6.79 7.39 38.38
N HIS A 142 -6.41 6.83 37.24
CA HIS A 142 -5.02 6.47 36.89
C HIS A 142 -4.06 7.67 36.96
N LEU A 143 -4.58 8.89 36.85
CA LEU A 143 -3.83 10.16 36.95
C LEU A 143 -3.06 10.35 38.28
N LYS A 144 -3.38 9.58 39.33
CA LYS A 144 -2.86 9.81 40.69
C LYS A 144 -2.07 8.65 41.28
N SER A 145 -1.72 7.63 40.49
CA SER A 145 -0.97 6.45 40.97
C SER A 145 0.44 6.32 40.37
N THR A 146 0.86 7.22 39.48
CA THR A 146 2.27 7.35 39.05
C THR A 146 2.84 8.68 39.57
N PRO A 147 3.55 8.69 40.72
CA PRO A 147 4.11 9.92 41.30
C PRO A 147 5.38 10.42 40.58
N ASN A 148 5.58 10.10 39.30
CA ASN A 148 6.64 10.71 38.48
C ASN A 148 6.00 11.37 37.25
N ILE A 149 6.09 12.70 37.22
CA ILE A 149 5.49 13.61 36.24
C ILE A 149 6.31 13.65 34.92
N THR A 150 7.27 12.74 34.73
CA THR A 150 8.26 12.82 33.63
C THR A 150 8.05 11.88 32.45
N ASP A 151 7.06 10.98 32.45
CA ASP A 151 7.18 9.81 31.57
C ASP A 151 6.25 9.85 30.35
N VAL A 152 6.82 9.47 29.21
CA VAL A 152 6.24 9.20 27.87
C VAL A 152 4.97 8.31 27.89
N VAL A 153 4.58 7.81 29.06
CA VAL A 153 3.41 6.98 29.36
C VAL A 153 2.09 7.74 29.18
N TRP A 154 2.04 9.06 29.36
CA TRP A 154 0.77 9.80 29.34
C TRP A 154 0.06 9.81 27.97
N PRO A 155 0.72 10.17 26.85
CA PRO A 155 0.10 10.04 25.53
C PRO A 155 -0.18 8.59 25.16
N TRP A 156 0.70 7.66 25.55
CA TRP A 156 0.52 6.24 25.27
C TRP A 156 -0.69 5.66 26.00
N LEU A 157 -0.91 6.03 27.26
CA LEU A 157 -2.06 5.59 28.06
C LEU A 157 -3.38 6.14 27.48
N ILE A 158 -3.40 7.41 27.06
CA ILE A 158 -4.56 8.01 26.38
C ILE A 158 -4.81 7.31 25.04
N PHE A 159 -3.75 6.91 24.33
CA PHE A 159 -3.84 6.21 23.04
C PHE A 159 -4.10 4.70 23.17
N SER A 160 -3.84 4.08 24.31
CA SER A 160 -4.17 2.68 24.53
C SER A 160 -5.63 2.53 24.96
N SER A 161 -6.14 3.45 25.78
CA SER A 161 -7.51 3.42 26.29
C SER A 161 -8.51 3.87 25.22
N GLY A 162 -9.55 3.07 24.97
CA GLY A 162 -10.60 3.31 23.98
C GLY A 162 -10.32 2.81 22.57
N ALA A 163 -9.07 2.46 22.23
CA ALA A 163 -8.71 2.07 20.86
C ALA A 163 -9.10 0.64 20.52
N PHE A 164 -9.01 -0.28 21.49
CA PHE A 164 -9.31 -1.70 21.31
C PHE A 164 -10.75 -2.02 21.69
N GLU A 165 -11.35 -1.17 22.53
CA GLU A 165 -12.72 -1.28 23.00
C GLU A 165 -13.71 -1.23 21.83
N ILE A 166 -13.51 -0.38 20.82
CA ILE A 166 -14.36 -0.36 19.60
C ILE A 166 -14.40 -1.72 18.87
N PHE A 167 -13.35 -2.53 18.98
CA PHE A 167 -13.31 -3.87 18.39
C PHE A 167 -13.92 -4.96 19.30
N GLY A 168 -14.45 -4.57 20.45
CA GLY A 168 -15.03 -5.46 21.45
C GLY A 168 -14.04 -5.95 22.52
N GLU A 169 -12.79 -5.52 22.45
CA GLU A 169 -11.76 -5.84 23.44
C GLU A 169 -11.77 -4.79 24.56
N ALA A 170 -12.75 -4.94 25.46
CA ALA A 170 -12.86 -4.12 26.66
C ALA A 170 -12.34 -4.88 27.89
N ASP A 171 -11.58 -4.17 28.72
CA ASP A 171 -11.03 -4.70 29.96
C ASP A 171 -12.14 -5.20 30.90
N GLU A 172 -11.88 -6.29 31.61
CA GLU A 172 -12.82 -6.88 32.56
C GLU A 172 -13.02 -5.97 33.78
N GLU A 173 -11.98 -5.25 34.19
CA GLU A 173 -12.05 -4.30 35.31
C GLU A 173 -13.03 -3.16 35.03
N ASP A 174 -13.07 -2.65 33.80
CA ASP A 174 -13.98 -1.59 33.38
C ASP A 174 -15.43 -2.05 33.27
N LYS A 175 -15.65 -3.32 32.88
CA LYS A 175 -16.98 -3.94 32.84
C LYS A 175 -17.56 -4.13 34.24
N LEU A 176 -16.72 -4.51 35.20
CA LEU A 176 -17.10 -4.71 36.60
C LEU A 176 -17.11 -3.40 37.40
N GLY A 177 -16.55 -2.31 36.85
CA GLY A 177 -16.42 -1.03 37.52
C GLY A 177 -15.40 -1.06 38.67
N THR A 178 -14.46 -2.02 38.68
CA THR A 178 -13.51 -2.18 39.77
C THR A 178 -12.43 -1.12 39.70
N VAL A 179 -12.55 -0.06 40.49
CA VAL A 179 -11.53 1.00 40.57
C VAL A 179 -10.46 0.63 41.62
N SER A 180 -9.18 0.68 41.23
CA SER A 180 -8.02 0.28 42.07
C SER A 180 -7.96 0.93 43.47
N LYS A 181 -8.55 2.11 43.67
CA LYS A 181 -8.60 2.83 44.96
C LYS A 181 -9.90 2.64 45.75
N CYS A 182 -10.78 1.75 45.27
CA CYS A 182 -12.16 1.61 45.70
C CYS A 182 -12.53 0.22 46.22
N SER A 183 -11.62 -0.75 46.10
CA SER A 183 -11.88 -2.18 46.39
C SER A 183 -12.23 -2.49 47.86
N SER A 184 -12.14 -1.53 48.78
CA SER A 184 -12.28 -1.79 50.23
C SER A 184 -13.25 -0.87 50.99
N ALA A 185 -14.11 -0.11 50.31
CA ALA A 185 -15.16 0.65 50.99
C ALA A 185 -16.47 -0.16 50.95
N PRO A 186 -16.81 -0.96 51.99
CA PRO A 186 -18.16 -1.48 52.10
C PRO A 186 -19.11 -0.28 52.12
N LEU A 187 -20.17 -0.35 51.32
CA LEU A 187 -21.25 0.63 51.27
C LEU A 187 -22.08 0.51 52.56
N ASN A 188 -21.46 0.83 53.69
CA ASN A 188 -22.12 0.88 54.98
C ASN A 188 -22.87 2.20 55.06
N TRP A 189 -24.20 2.12 55.00
CA TRP A 189 -25.12 3.25 55.14
C TRP A 189 -24.95 4.01 56.48
N ASP A 190 -24.22 3.43 57.43
CA ASP A 190 -23.97 4.02 58.75
C ASP A 190 -22.79 5.00 58.80
N VAL A 191 -21.87 4.97 57.81
CA VAL A 191 -20.70 5.88 57.75
C VAL A 191 -20.47 6.33 56.30
N ILE A 192 -21.16 7.39 55.89
CA ILE A 192 -20.98 8.02 54.57
C ILE A 192 -19.84 9.04 54.66
N THR A 193 -18.76 8.82 53.93
CA THR A 193 -17.66 9.79 53.76
C THR A 193 -17.68 10.33 52.34
N ASP A 194 -17.14 11.54 52.11
CA ASP A 194 -17.05 12.12 50.76
C ASP A 194 -16.31 11.18 49.77
N SER A 195 -15.36 10.40 50.28
CA SER A 195 -14.62 9.39 49.51
C SER A 195 -15.45 8.18 49.11
N SER A 196 -16.38 7.70 49.96
CA SER A 196 -17.21 6.53 49.64
C SER A 196 -18.28 6.86 48.60
N VAL A 197 -18.84 8.07 48.64
CA VAL A 197 -19.79 8.56 47.62
C VAL A 197 -19.11 8.72 46.26
N GLN A 198 -17.92 9.33 46.21
CA GLN A 198 -17.15 9.48 44.97
C GLN A 198 -16.77 8.13 44.35
N CYS A 199 -16.43 7.16 45.20
CA CYS A 199 -16.05 5.82 44.81
C CYS A 199 -17.22 5.04 44.18
N TRP A 200 -18.40 5.12 44.79
CA TRP A 200 -19.62 4.54 44.27
C TRP A 200 -20.04 5.15 42.92
N PHE A 201 -19.95 6.48 42.82
CA PHE A 201 -20.24 7.20 41.58
C PHE A 201 -19.31 6.75 40.45
N LYS A 202 -18.00 6.67 40.70
CA LYS A 202 -17.01 6.23 39.71
C LYS A 202 -17.23 4.78 39.27
N THR A 203 -17.39 3.86 40.23
CA THR A 203 -17.64 2.43 39.99
C THR A 203 -18.89 2.20 39.14
N SER A 204 -19.94 3.00 39.36
CA SER A 204 -21.19 2.90 38.59
C SER A 204 -21.11 3.58 37.22
N MET A 205 -20.37 4.70 37.12
CA MET A 205 -20.32 5.50 35.89
C MET A 205 -19.38 4.92 34.83
N ILE A 206 -18.28 4.28 35.20
CA ILE A 206 -17.33 3.67 34.24
C ILE A 206 -18.03 2.69 33.28
N PRO A 207 -18.78 1.66 33.76
CA PRO A 207 -19.46 0.73 32.85
C PRO A 207 -20.56 1.42 32.03
N VAL A 208 -21.22 2.45 32.55
CA VAL A 208 -22.21 3.24 31.80
C VAL A 208 -21.56 4.02 30.66
N PHE A 209 -20.44 4.69 30.92
CA PHE A 209 -19.67 5.40 29.89
C PHE A 209 -19.10 4.45 28.83
N LEU A 210 -18.58 3.30 29.25
CA LEU A 210 -18.12 2.24 28.35
C LEU A 210 -19.28 1.75 27.46
N PHE A 211 -20.45 1.46 28.03
CA PHE A 211 -21.62 1.03 27.26
C PHE A 211 -22.07 2.09 26.24
N CYS A 212 -22.18 3.35 26.66
CA CYS A 212 -22.53 4.46 25.76
C CYS A 212 -21.49 4.64 24.65
N TYR A 213 -20.19 4.54 24.98
CA TYR A 213 -19.11 4.60 24.01
C TYR A 213 -19.23 3.48 22.98
N MET A 214 -19.39 2.23 23.42
CA MET A 214 -19.56 1.07 22.54
C MET A 214 -20.78 1.21 21.62
N LEU A 215 -21.90 1.72 22.13
CA LEU A 215 -23.09 1.98 21.32
C LEU A 215 -22.79 3.01 20.22
N VAL A 216 -22.18 4.13 20.56
CA VAL A 216 -21.86 5.17 19.57
C VAL A 216 -20.77 4.72 18.60
N SER A 217 -19.68 4.14 19.09
CA SER A 217 -18.51 3.80 18.28
C SER A 217 -18.73 2.54 17.44
N SER A 218 -19.25 1.48 18.03
CA SER A 218 -19.34 0.16 17.40
C SER A 218 -20.66 -0.05 16.69
N VAL A 219 -21.77 0.51 17.19
CA VAL A 219 -23.09 0.35 16.56
C VAL A 219 -23.39 1.50 15.62
N LEU A 220 -23.30 2.75 16.06
CA LEU A 220 -23.66 3.88 15.20
C LEU A 220 -22.59 4.17 14.14
N LEU A 221 -21.35 4.40 14.60
CA LEU A 221 -20.25 4.84 13.75
C LEU A 221 -19.85 3.78 12.71
N VAL A 222 -19.61 2.52 13.11
CA VAL A 222 -19.26 1.44 12.16
C VAL A 222 -20.38 1.20 11.13
N ASN A 223 -21.66 1.21 11.53
CA ASN A 223 -22.76 1.03 10.58
C ASN A 223 -22.86 2.19 9.60
N LEU A 224 -22.63 3.42 10.05
CA LEU A 224 -22.61 4.59 9.18
C LEU A 224 -21.45 4.52 8.16
N VAL A 225 -20.24 4.12 8.58
CA VAL A 225 -19.11 3.88 7.66
C VAL A 225 -19.49 2.84 6.64
N THR A 226 -20.01 1.72 7.11
CA THR A 226 -20.36 0.60 6.25
C THR A 226 -21.39 1.03 5.21
N ALA A 227 -22.42 1.79 5.59
CA ALA A 227 -23.39 2.35 4.64
C ALA A 227 -22.76 3.31 3.62
N LEU A 228 -21.89 4.23 4.05
CA LEU A 228 -21.21 5.17 3.16
C LEU A 228 -20.23 4.48 2.21
N LEU A 229 -19.50 3.47 2.70
CA LEU A 229 -18.61 2.64 1.91
C LEU A 229 -19.39 1.81 0.89
N SER A 230 -20.49 1.16 1.28
CA SER A 230 -21.34 0.39 0.36
C SER A 230 -21.93 1.26 -0.75
N LYS A 231 -22.47 2.43 -0.43
CA LYS A 231 -22.94 3.38 -1.45
C LYS A 231 -21.84 3.75 -2.44
N LYS A 232 -20.64 4.03 -1.94
CA LYS A 232 -19.50 4.42 -2.77
C LYS A 232 -18.92 3.26 -3.57
N TYR A 233 -18.96 2.06 -3.02
CA TYR A 233 -18.64 0.82 -3.71
C TYR A 233 -19.53 0.66 -4.94
N GLU A 234 -20.85 0.77 -4.81
CA GLU A 234 -21.79 0.66 -5.92
C GLU A 234 -21.58 1.73 -7.01
N ASP A 235 -21.26 2.96 -6.63
CA ASP A 235 -20.95 4.04 -7.56
C ASP A 235 -19.69 3.71 -8.39
N ILE A 236 -18.63 3.21 -7.74
CA ILE A 236 -17.35 2.92 -8.36
C ILE A 236 -17.41 1.64 -9.19
N ASP A 237 -18.12 0.62 -8.72
CA ASP A 237 -18.23 -0.70 -9.36
C ASP A 237 -18.68 -0.58 -10.82
N LYS A 238 -19.68 0.27 -11.07
CA LYS A 238 -20.24 0.56 -12.41
C LYS A 238 -19.19 1.01 -13.44
N VAL A 239 -18.16 1.73 -13.00
CA VAL A 239 -17.11 2.29 -13.88
C VAL A 239 -15.78 1.54 -13.75
N SER A 240 -15.67 0.64 -12.76
CA SER A 240 -14.42 0.01 -12.36
C SER A 240 -13.77 -0.82 -13.47
N HIS A 241 -14.56 -1.58 -14.22
CA HIS A 241 -14.06 -2.42 -15.31
C HIS A 241 -13.46 -1.63 -16.47
N ILE A 242 -14.04 -0.48 -16.82
CA ILE A 242 -13.52 0.40 -17.88
C ILE A 242 -12.20 1.02 -17.43
N TYR A 243 -12.16 1.52 -16.18
CA TYR A 243 -10.94 2.07 -15.59
C TYR A 243 -9.81 1.04 -15.54
N TRP A 244 -10.12 -0.19 -15.13
CA TRP A 244 -9.15 -1.27 -15.04
C TRP A 244 -8.54 -1.59 -16.41
N LYS A 245 -9.35 -1.75 -17.47
CA LYS A 245 -8.84 -2.00 -18.84
C LYS A 245 -7.88 -0.93 -19.29
N TYR A 246 -8.23 0.34 -19.03
CA TYR A 246 -7.36 1.47 -19.35
C TYR A 246 -6.05 1.42 -18.54
N LYS A 247 -6.12 1.15 -17.24
CA LYS A 247 -4.93 1.10 -16.39
C LYS A 247 -4.02 -0.08 -16.75
N LEU A 248 -4.60 -1.22 -17.11
CA LEU A 248 -3.90 -2.40 -17.61
C LEU A 248 -3.12 -2.04 -18.88
N TYR A 249 -3.78 -1.42 -19.84
CA TYR A 249 -3.17 -0.95 -21.08
C TYR A 249 -1.99 0.00 -20.84
N SER A 250 -2.18 1.00 -19.98
CA SER A 250 -1.13 1.96 -19.61
C SER A 250 0.09 1.26 -19.00
N ARG A 251 -0.13 0.23 -18.18
CA ARG A 251 0.95 -0.57 -17.58
C ARG A 251 1.61 -1.52 -18.57
N LEU A 252 0.87 -2.08 -19.52
CA LEU A 252 1.44 -2.90 -20.58
C LEU A 252 2.46 -2.11 -21.40
N ILE A 253 2.11 -0.88 -21.80
CA ILE A 253 3.05 0.02 -22.49
C ILE A 253 4.29 0.28 -21.62
N GLU A 254 4.13 0.48 -20.31
CA GLU A 254 5.28 0.67 -19.42
C GLU A 254 6.19 -0.57 -19.35
N TYR A 255 5.62 -1.78 -19.40
CA TYR A 255 6.39 -3.02 -19.42
C TYR A 255 7.11 -3.24 -20.75
N GLU A 256 6.48 -2.91 -21.89
CA GLU A 256 7.13 -2.99 -23.20
C GLU A 256 8.29 -1.99 -23.36
N GLU A 257 8.24 -0.87 -22.64
CA GLU A 257 9.34 0.11 -22.58
C GLU A 257 10.49 -0.30 -21.65
N LYS A 258 10.31 -1.33 -20.80
CA LYS A 258 11.35 -1.79 -19.86
C LYS A 258 12.25 -2.85 -20.51
N LEU A 259 13.39 -3.11 -19.85
CA LEU A 259 14.29 -4.19 -20.25
C LEU A 259 13.58 -5.54 -20.12
N TRP A 260 13.72 -6.41 -21.13
CA TRP A 260 13.03 -7.71 -21.16
C TRP A 260 13.65 -8.75 -20.21
N ILE A 261 14.86 -8.48 -19.71
CA ILE A 261 15.64 -9.37 -18.86
C ILE A 261 15.16 -9.24 -17.40
N PRO A 262 15.06 -10.35 -16.63
CA PRO A 262 14.65 -10.28 -15.23
C PRO A 262 15.61 -9.42 -14.40
N ALA A 263 15.06 -8.77 -13.37
CA ALA A 263 15.77 -7.81 -12.53
C ALA A 263 17.19 -8.23 -12.06
N PRO A 264 17.45 -9.45 -11.53
CA PRO A 264 18.80 -9.82 -11.09
C PRO A 264 19.83 -9.85 -12.24
N LEU A 265 19.40 -10.20 -13.47
CA LEU A 265 20.27 -10.23 -14.64
C LEU A 265 20.41 -8.86 -15.32
N SER A 266 19.57 -7.89 -14.96
CA SER A 266 19.64 -6.52 -15.50
C SER A 266 20.94 -5.81 -15.14
N LEU A 267 21.45 -6.02 -13.92
CA LEU A 267 22.71 -5.42 -13.47
C LEU A 267 23.89 -5.90 -14.33
N VAL A 268 23.96 -7.20 -14.58
CA VAL A 268 24.97 -7.80 -15.47
C VAL A 268 24.83 -7.25 -16.89
N PHE A 269 23.61 -7.11 -17.40
CA PHE A 269 23.35 -6.53 -18.72
C PHE A 269 23.90 -5.09 -18.84
N TYR A 270 23.64 -4.23 -17.85
CA TYR A 270 24.13 -2.84 -17.88
C TYR A 270 25.65 -2.75 -17.74
N ILE A 271 26.27 -3.60 -16.91
CA ILE A 271 27.73 -3.69 -16.79
C ILE A 271 28.35 -4.13 -18.12
N LEU A 272 27.86 -5.22 -18.71
CA LEU A 272 28.35 -5.71 -20.00
C LEU A 272 28.18 -4.66 -21.10
N LYS A 273 27.03 -3.98 -21.16
CA LYS A 273 26.80 -2.90 -22.12
C LYS A 273 27.83 -1.77 -21.98
N THR A 274 28.15 -1.38 -20.74
CA THR A 274 29.12 -0.31 -20.45
C THR A 274 30.54 -0.73 -20.83
N ILE A 275 30.92 -1.96 -20.50
CA ILE A 275 32.20 -2.57 -20.86
C ILE A 275 32.35 -2.66 -22.39
N PHE A 276 31.38 -3.26 -23.09
CA PHE A 276 31.42 -3.39 -24.55
C PHE A 276 31.35 -2.05 -25.28
N TYR A 277 30.65 -1.05 -24.72
CA TYR A 277 30.68 0.32 -25.23
C TYR A 277 32.10 0.90 -25.16
N PHE A 278 32.80 0.74 -24.03
CA PHE A 278 34.19 1.20 -23.89
C PHE A 278 35.17 0.43 -24.79
N LEU A 279 35.02 -0.90 -24.89
CA LEU A 279 35.79 -1.74 -25.81
C LEU A 279 35.54 -1.40 -27.29
N SER A 280 34.34 -0.96 -27.66
CA SER A 280 34.02 -0.53 -29.03
C SER A 280 34.74 0.76 -29.44
N LYS A 281 35.17 1.58 -28.46
CA LYS A 281 35.98 2.79 -28.69
C LYS A 281 37.45 2.47 -28.97
N VAL A 282 37.91 1.24 -28.66
CA VAL A 282 39.29 0.80 -28.91
C VAL A 282 39.41 0.33 -30.37
N PRO A 283 40.31 0.91 -31.19
CA PRO A 283 40.33 0.70 -32.64
C PRO A 283 40.73 -0.71 -33.07
N VAL A 284 41.44 -1.48 -32.22
CA VAL A 284 42.01 -2.80 -32.58
C VAL A 284 41.00 -3.97 -32.43
N ILE A 285 39.99 -3.82 -31.56
CA ILE A 285 39.08 -4.92 -31.17
C ILE A 285 37.61 -4.64 -31.59
N GLY A 286 37.32 -3.47 -32.15
CA GLY A 286 35.96 -2.91 -32.22
C GLY A 286 34.92 -3.59 -33.12
N VAL A 287 35.22 -4.64 -33.89
CA VAL A 287 34.20 -5.30 -34.76
C VAL A 287 33.25 -6.19 -33.95
N ILE A 288 33.79 -7.05 -33.07
CA ILE A 288 33.01 -7.97 -32.23
C ILE A 288 32.12 -7.21 -31.21
N PRO A 289 32.63 -6.18 -30.49
CA PRO A 289 31.80 -5.37 -29.58
C PRO A 289 30.67 -4.63 -30.30
N ARG A 290 30.88 -4.17 -31.54
CA ARG A 290 29.83 -3.48 -32.32
C ARG A 290 28.70 -4.42 -32.73
N TRP A 291 29.01 -5.66 -33.08
CA TRP A 291 27.99 -6.67 -33.38
C TRP A 291 27.23 -7.07 -32.11
N PHE A 292 27.93 -7.28 -31.00
CA PHE A 292 27.31 -7.60 -29.72
C PHE A 292 26.42 -6.48 -29.18
N MET A 293 26.80 -5.21 -29.38
CA MET A 293 25.96 -4.05 -29.03
C MET A 293 24.64 -4.01 -29.81
N LYS A 294 24.60 -4.44 -31.08
CA LYS A 294 23.34 -4.56 -31.83
C LYS A 294 22.41 -5.62 -31.23
N ILE A 295 22.96 -6.73 -30.75
CA ILE A 295 22.20 -7.79 -30.06
C ILE A 295 21.66 -7.27 -28.72
N LEU A 296 22.50 -6.59 -27.93
CA LEU A 296 22.08 -5.98 -26.65
C LEU A 296 20.94 -4.97 -26.84
N HIS A 297 20.98 -4.15 -27.91
CA HIS A 297 19.90 -3.22 -28.23
C HIS A 297 18.56 -3.89 -28.54
N ALA A 298 18.54 -5.15 -28.98
CA ALA A 298 17.29 -5.89 -29.22
C ALA A 298 16.56 -6.28 -27.92
N PHE A 299 17.24 -6.28 -26.78
CA PHE A 299 16.64 -6.51 -25.47
C PHE A 299 16.09 -5.22 -24.82
N GLU A 300 16.40 -4.06 -25.39
CA GLU A 300 15.86 -2.78 -24.93
C GLU A 300 14.42 -2.60 -25.41
N GLY A 301 13.58 -2.07 -24.53
CA GLY A 301 12.18 -1.79 -24.84
C GLY A 301 12.00 -0.77 -25.98
N ASN A 302 10.92 -0.93 -26.74
CA ASN A 302 10.55 -0.02 -27.81
C ASN A 302 10.08 1.33 -27.25
N ASN A 303 10.23 2.41 -28.03
CA ASN A 303 9.99 3.77 -27.56
C ASN A 303 8.56 4.26 -27.91
N TYR A 304 7.58 4.05 -27.02
CA TYR A 304 6.16 4.37 -27.25
C TYR A 304 5.75 5.82 -26.90
N ALA A 305 6.56 6.80 -27.29
CA ALA A 305 6.36 8.20 -26.90
C ALA A 305 5.04 8.84 -27.40
N GLN A 306 4.54 8.40 -28.56
CA GLN A 306 3.31 8.94 -29.15
C GLN A 306 2.05 8.42 -28.44
N ASP A 307 2.02 7.14 -28.09
CA ASP A 307 0.89 6.54 -27.37
C ASP A 307 0.81 7.01 -25.92
N ARG A 308 1.96 7.36 -25.32
CA ARG A 308 2.02 8.08 -24.03
C ARG A 308 1.27 9.42 -24.05
N ARG A 309 1.38 10.20 -25.14
CA ARG A 309 0.68 11.50 -25.24
C ARG A 309 -0.83 11.31 -25.34
N LYS A 310 -1.28 10.29 -26.05
CA LYS A 310 -2.71 9.94 -26.15
C LYS A 310 -3.23 9.49 -24.79
N ASN A 311 -2.53 8.59 -24.09
CA ASN A 311 -2.95 8.08 -22.78
C ASN A 311 -3.20 9.19 -21.74
N ARG A 312 -2.39 10.26 -21.71
CA ARG A 312 -2.61 11.39 -20.79
C ARG A 312 -3.96 12.09 -20.97
N LYS A 313 -4.43 12.23 -22.21
CA LYS A 313 -5.75 12.83 -22.49
C LYS A 313 -6.87 11.94 -21.96
N TYR A 314 -6.75 10.62 -22.13
CA TYR A 314 -7.72 9.65 -21.60
C TYR A 314 -7.72 9.60 -20.06
N GLU A 315 -6.56 9.72 -19.42
CA GLU A 315 -6.48 9.76 -17.95
C GLU A 315 -7.25 10.94 -17.38
N ALA A 316 -7.13 12.12 -18.01
CA ALA A 316 -7.87 13.30 -17.60
C ALA A 316 -9.40 13.11 -17.76
N VAL A 317 -9.84 12.54 -18.89
CA VAL A 317 -11.27 12.26 -19.15
C VAL A 317 -11.83 11.23 -18.15
N ILE A 318 -11.14 10.11 -17.95
CA ILE A 318 -11.58 9.06 -17.04
C ILE A 318 -11.56 9.54 -15.58
N ASN A 319 -10.56 10.32 -15.17
CA ASN A 319 -10.55 10.93 -13.85
C ASN A 319 -11.69 11.95 -13.70
N GLY A 320 -12.03 12.68 -14.77
CA GLY A 320 -13.23 13.52 -14.83
C GLY A 320 -14.51 12.72 -14.57
N LEU A 321 -14.71 11.60 -15.26
CA LEU A 321 -15.86 10.70 -15.07
C LEU A 321 -15.96 10.12 -13.65
N LEU A 322 -14.82 9.90 -13.00
CA LEU A 322 -14.78 9.41 -11.61
C LEU A 322 -15.01 10.51 -10.57
N ILE A 323 -14.82 11.78 -10.93
CA ILE A 323 -15.04 12.96 -10.07
C ILE A 323 -16.44 13.53 -10.28
N SER A 324 -16.98 13.46 -11.50
CA SER A 324 -18.34 13.89 -11.86
C SER A 324 -19.46 12.96 -11.36
N ALA A 325 -19.15 12.02 -10.46
CA ALA A 325 -20.15 11.36 -9.62
C ALA A 325 -20.74 12.34 -8.56
N ASN A 326 -21.04 13.57 -8.97
CA ASN A 326 -22.02 14.44 -8.34
C ASN A 326 -23.41 13.91 -8.75
N PRO A 327 -24.34 13.67 -7.82
CA PRO A 327 -25.65 13.09 -8.14
C PRO A 327 -26.53 13.89 -9.11
N LEU A 328 -26.18 15.13 -9.45
CA LEU A 328 -27.03 16.03 -10.24
C LEU A 328 -26.67 16.15 -11.73
N GLU A 329 -25.49 15.71 -12.16
CA GLU A 329 -25.12 15.70 -13.58
C GLU A 329 -24.22 14.49 -13.81
N GLY A 330 -24.85 13.34 -14.09
CA GLY A 330 -24.13 12.19 -14.61
C GLY A 330 -23.51 12.51 -15.98
N PRO A 331 -22.50 11.75 -16.42
CA PRO A 331 -21.94 11.91 -17.77
C PRO A 331 -23.04 11.72 -18.81
N THR A 332 -23.10 12.63 -19.80
CA THR A 332 -24.07 12.58 -20.90
C THR A 332 -23.90 11.27 -21.68
N GLU A 333 -25.02 10.74 -22.19
CA GLU A 333 -25.02 9.50 -23.00
C GLU A 333 -24.08 9.58 -24.21
N GLU A 334 -23.80 10.79 -24.70
CA GLU A 334 -22.82 11.04 -25.75
C GLU A 334 -21.36 10.81 -25.29
N GLU A 335 -21.00 11.19 -24.06
CA GLU A 335 -19.67 10.95 -23.52
C GLU A 335 -19.44 9.47 -23.22
N LYS A 336 -20.45 8.77 -22.68
CA LYS A 336 -20.38 7.31 -22.47
C LYS A 336 -20.24 6.58 -23.80
N LYS A 337 -21.06 6.92 -24.80
CA LYS A 337 -20.98 6.33 -26.13
C LYS A 337 -19.71 6.71 -26.86
N ALA A 338 -19.17 7.92 -26.69
CA ALA A 338 -17.91 8.32 -27.31
C ALA A 338 -16.72 7.56 -26.70
N VAL A 339 -16.70 7.39 -25.38
CA VAL A 339 -15.67 6.61 -24.67
C VAL A 339 -15.79 5.12 -25.02
N GLU A 340 -17.00 4.57 -25.08
CA GLU A 340 -17.25 3.17 -25.42
C GLU A 340 -16.96 2.88 -26.89
N LEU A 341 -17.33 3.79 -27.81
CA LEU A 341 -17.02 3.70 -29.25
C LEU A 341 -15.53 3.92 -29.54
N GLU A 342 -14.84 4.80 -28.81
CA GLU A 342 -13.37 4.93 -28.92
C GLU A 342 -12.64 3.74 -28.28
N ALA A 343 -13.14 3.21 -27.16
CA ALA A 343 -12.62 2.00 -26.54
C ALA A 343 -12.83 0.79 -27.45
N ASP A 344 -13.97 0.68 -28.15
CA ASP A 344 -14.28 -0.40 -29.09
C ASP A 344 -13.57 -0.22 -30.45
N ARG A 345 -13.41 1.02 -30.94
CA ARG A 345 -12.54 1.30 -32.10
C ARG A 345 -11.07 1.10 -31.81
N LYS A 346 -10.62 1.22 -30.56
CA LYS A 346 -9.24 0.92 -30.14
C LYS A 346 -9.05 -0.54 -29.77
N ARG A 347 -10.08 -1.21 -29.25
CA ARG A 347 -10.18 -2.68 -29.22
C ARG A 347 -9.97 -3.22 -30.64
N LYS A 348 -10.59 -2.63 -31.66
CA LYS A 348 -10.36 -3.00 -33.07
C LYS A 348 -9.02 -2.55 -33.67
N ARG A 349 -8.26 -1.66 -33.00
CA ARG A 349 -6.94 -1.17 -33.47
C ARG A 349 -5.75 -1.81 -32.75
N TYR A 350 -5.96 -2.30 -31.54
CA TYR A 350 -5.03 -3.16 -30.81
C TYR A 350 -5.11 -4.63 -31.25
N GLU A 351 -5.99 -4.95 -32.18
CA GLU A 351 -6.15 -6.26 -32.83
C GLU A 351 -5.05 -6.58 -33.87
N THR A 352 -4.07 -5.69 -34.03
CA THR A 352 -2.99 -5.85 -35.01
C THR A 352 -1.61 -5.81 -34.37
N ASP A 353 -1.35 -6.68 -33.39
CA ASP A 353 0.00 -7.23 -33.19
C ASP A 353 -0.07 -8.55 -32.42
N LEU A 354 0.78 -9.48 -32.85
CA LEU A 354 0.90 -10.92 -32.55
C LEU A 354 0.64 -11.38 -31.09
N ILE A 355 0.76 -10.48 -30.11
CA ILE A 355 0.57 -10.74 -28.67
C ILE A 355 -0.92 -10.88 -28.30
N ARG A 356 -1.82 -10.21 -29.03
CA ARG A 356 -3.26 -10.23 -28.71
C ARG A 356 -3.97 -11.51 -29.13
N ARG A 357 -3.59 -12.15 -30.24
CA ARG A 357 -4.17 -13.46 -30.64
C ARG A 357 -3.90 -14.52 -29.58
N ARG A 358 -2.69 -14.52 -29.00
CA ARG A 358 -2.31 -15.43 -27.92
C ARG A 358 -3.07 -15.13 -26.62
N PHE A 359 -3.31 -13.86 -26.32
CA PHE A 359 -4.09 -13.45 -25.15
C PHE A 359 -5.60 -13.72 -25.33
N GLU A 360 -6.15 -13.56 -26.53
CA GLU A 360 -7.55 -13.88 -26.85
C GLU A 360 -7.81 -15.38 -26.95
N GLU A 361 -6.86 -16.18 -27.45
CA GLU A 361 -6.92 -17.65 -27.38
C GLU A 361 -6.99 -18.10 -25.91
N ILE A 362 -6.08 -17.63 -25.06
CA ILE A 362 -6.06 -17.94 -23.62
C ILE A 362 -7.33 -17.45 -22.90
N MET A 363 -7.79 -16.22 -23.18
CA MET A 363 -9.02 -15.69 -22.58
C MET A 363 -10.28 -16.41 -23.07
N SER A 364 -10.35 -16.82 -24.33
CA SER A 364 -11.47 -17.60 -24.88
C SER A 364 -11.51 -19.02 -24.30
N GLU A 365 -10.35 -19.61 -24.03
CA GLU A 365 -10.22 -20.92 -23.40
C GLU A 365 -10.65 -20.86 -21.93
N ILE A 366 -10.32 -19.77 -21.21
CA ILE A 366 -10.80 -19.50 -19.84
C ILE A 366 -12.31 -19.21 -19.80
N GLU A 367 -12.83 -18.42 -20.75
CA GLU A 367 -14.24 -18.06 -20.81
C GLU A 367 -15.12 -19.25 -21.20
N ASN A 368 -14.65 -20.10 -22.11
CA ASN A 368 -15.30 -21.37 -22.42
C ASN A 368 -15.23 -22.35 -21.24
N THR A 369 -14.09 -22.44 -20.54
CA THR A 369 -13.96 -23.29 -19.32
C THR A 369 -14.94 -22.85 -18.22
N ASN A 370 -15.12 -21.55 -18.02
CA ASN A 370 -16.06 -21.00 -17.03
C ASN A 370 -17.53 -21.12 -17.47
N ARG A 371 -17.83 -20.98 -18.77
CA ARG A 371 -19.16 -21.18 -19.33
C ARG A 371 -19.58 -22.65 -19.27
N PHE A 372 -18.67 -23.59 -19.54
CA PHE A 372 -18.90 -25.03 -19.36
C PHE A 372 -19.08 -25.43 -17.89
N ARG A 373 -18.37 -24.79 -16.94
CA ARG A 373 -18.58 -25.00 -15.50
C ARG A 373 -19.98 -24.55 -15.06
N ARG A 374 -20.45 -23.41 -15.56
CA ARG A 374 -21.75 -22.83 -15.22
C ARG A 374 -22.93 -23.60 -15.85
N ILE A 375 -22.73 -24.19 -17.02
CA ILE A 375 -23.72 -25.06 -17.68
C ILE A 375 -23.76 -26.45 -17.02
N ARG A 376 -22.61 -26.99 -16.58
CA ARG A 376 -22.55 -28.27 -15.86
C ARG A 376 -23.16 -28.19 -14.45
N SER A 377 -23.07 -27.06 -13.76
CA SER A 377 -23.72 -26.88 -12.44
C SER A 377 -25.24 -26.66 -12.51
N GLN A 378 -25.81 -26.42 -13.70
CA GLN A 378 -27.27 -26.31 -13.90
C GLN A 378 -27.89 -27.58 -14.50
N THR A 379 -27.08 -28.61 -14.80
CA THR A 379 -27.56 -29.86 -15.43
C THR A 379 -27.29 -31.11 -14.58
N THR A 380 -26.81 -30.96 -13.35
CA THR A 380 -26.76 -32.05 -12.37
C THR A 380 -27.41 -31.61 -11.06
N PHE A 381 -28.57 -32.22 -10.80
CA PHE A 381 -29.54 -32.04 -9.71
C PHE A 381 -30.63 -31.01 -9.92
#